data_AF-A0A2D4KG38-F1
#
_entry.id   AF-A0A2D4KG38-F1
#
_cell.length_a   1.000
_cell.length_b   1.000
_cell.length_c   1.000
_cell.angle_alpha   90.00
_cell.angle_beta   90.00
_cell.angle_gamma   90.00
#
_symmetry.space_group_name_H-M   'P 1'
#
loop_
_entity.id
_entity.type
_entity.pdbx_description
1 polymer ?
#
loop_
_entity_poly.entity_id
_entity_poly.type
_entity_poly.pdbx_seq_one_letter_code
_entity_poly.pdbx_strand_id
1 'polypeptide(L)'
;SPSTKVTFEKATAAANEIFKSLRDVMRARTHMKQFHSVHIPGSHSQQASYKPLMKQVVEEIYNPDRPDPIDIEHMSSGLTDLLKTGFSMFMKVSRPHPSDHPILVIFMVGGITVSEVRMIKDLVATHKPGVEVIILSTILLTPHNILELLFATDRLKPDIGI
;
A
#
# COMPACT_ATOMS: atom_id res chain seq x y z
N SER A 1 5.35 -19.21 39.74
CA SER A 1 5.13 -18.87 38.32
C SER A 1 4.40 -20.01 37.64
N PRO A 2 3.21 -19.81 37.04
CA PRO A 2 2.56 -20.88 36.31
C PRO A 2 3.38 -21.17 35.04
N SER A 3 3.85 -22.40 34.90
CA SER A 3 4.53 -22.89 33.70
C SER A 3 3.50 -22.95 32.57
N THR A 4 3.60 -22.04 31.61
CA THR A 4 2.74 -22.03 30.41
C THR A 4 3.16 -23.16 29.49
N LYS A 5 2.76 -24.40 29.81
CA LYS A 5 3.00 -25.56 28.95
C LYS A 5 2.21 -25.37 27.65
N VAL A 6 2.91 -25.08 26.56
CA VAL A 6 2.35 -25.09 25.21
C VAL A 6 2.01 -26.53 24.87
N THR A 7 0.72 -26.82 24.67
CA THR A 7 0.26 -28.13 24.20
C THR A 7 0.22 -28.15 22.68
N PHE A 8 0.31 -29.34 22.08
CA PHE A 8 0.19 -29.52 20.63
C PHE A 8 -1.12 -28.92 20.08
N GLU A 9 -2.23 -29.08 20.81
CA GLU A 9 -3.52 -28.49 20.46
C GLU A 9 -3.48 -26.95 20.44
N LYS A 10 -2.88 -26.32 21.45
CA LYS A 10 -2.72 -24.86 21.50
C LYS A 10 -1.83 -24.34 20.37
N ALA A 11 -0.74 -25.04 20.07
CA ALA A 11 0.14 -24.69 18.96
C ALA A 11 -0.57 -24.80 17.61
N THR A 12 -1.36 -25.86 17.41
CA THR A 12 -2.15 -26.06 16.18
C THR A 12 -3.22 -24.99 16.03
N ALA A 13 -3.93 -24.63 17.10
CA ALA A 13 -4.91 -23.55 17.08
C ALA A 13 -4.28 -22.20 16.71
N ALA A 14 -3.14 -21.85 17.32
CA ALA A 14 -2.42 -20.62 17.01
C ALA A 14 -1.95 -20.57 15.54
N ALA A 15 -1.39 -21.68 15.03
CA ALA A 15 -0.99 -21.78 13.63
C ALA A 15 -2.18 -21.57 12.67
N ASN A 16 -3.33 -22.16 12.98
CA ASN A 16 -4.55 -21.99 12.17
C ASN A 16 -5.02 -20.52 12.13
N GLU A 17 -4.97 -19.79 13.25
CA GLU A 17 -5.32 -18.37 13.29
C GLU A 17 -4.32 -17.50 12.51
N ILE A 18 -3.03 -17.83 12.55
CA ILE A 18 -2.00 -17.18 11.70
C ILE A 18 -2.32 -17.39 10.22
N PHE A 19 -2.58 -18.63 9.78
CA PHE A 19 -2.89 -18.91 8.38
C PHE A 19 -4.23 -18.32 7.92
N LYS A 20 -5.22 -18.24 8.82
CA LYS A 20 -6.48 -17.54 8.55
C LYS A 20 -6.21 -16.05 8.31
N SER A 21 -5.47 -15.42 9.21
CA SER A 21 -5.04 -14.02 9.11
C SER A 21 -4.33 -13.70 7.79
N LEU A 22 -3.38 -14.54 7.38
CA LEU A 22 -2.65 -14.39 6.12
C LEU A 22 -3.56 -14.55 4.89
N ARG A 23 -4.53 -15.49 4.94
CA ARG A 23 -5.52 -15.67 3.87
C ARG A 23 -6.46 -14.48 3.76
N ASP A 24 -6.85 -13.87 4.87
CA ASP A 24 -7.72 -12.68 4.85
C ASP A 24 -6.99 -11.47 4.25
N VAL A 25 -5.71 -11.27 4.58
CA VAL A 25 -4.86 -10.25 3.93
C VAL A 25 -4.72 -10.52 2.43
N MET A 26 -4.50 -11.78 2.04
CA MET A 26 -4.43 -12.17 0.63
C MET A 26 -5.75 -11.90 -0.10
N ARG A 27 -6.90 -12.20 0.50
CA ARG A 27 -8.23 -11.95 -0.09
C ARG A 27 -8.51 -10.46 -0.25
N ALA A 28 -8.21 -9.65 0.77
CA ALA A 28 -8.35 -8.20 0.65
C ALA A 28 -7.54 -7.66 -0.55
N ARG A 29 -6.37 -8.26 -0.81
CA ARG A 29 -5.51 -7.92 -1.93
C ARG A 29 -6.12 -8.23 -3.31
N THR A 30 -6.98 -9.24 -3.42
CA THR A 30 -7.60 -9.64 -4.70
C THR A 30 -8.58 -8.60 -5.24
N HIS A 31 -8.96 -7.60 -4.46
CA HIS A 31 -9.80 -6.48 -4.93
C HIS A 31 -9.00 -5.45 -5.76
N MET A 32 -7.67 -5.45 -5.68
CA MET A 32 -6.83 -4.64 -6.57
C MET A 32 -6.69 -5.35 -7.92
N LYS A 33 -6.63 -4.60 -9.02
CA LYS A 33 -6.52 -5.15 -10.37
C LYS A 33 -5.06 -5.29 -10.80
N GLN A 34 -4.25 -4.27 -10.54
CA GLN A 34 -2.84 -4.20 -10.93
C GLN A 34 -1.93 -4.58 -9.76
N PHE A 35 -2.23 -4.13 -8.54
CA PHE A 35 -1.35 -4.30 -7.38
C PHE A 35 -1.68 -5.55 -6.52
N HIS A 36 -2.33 -6.53 -7.13
CA HIS A 36 -2.88 -7.71 -6.48
C HIS A 36 -1.83 -8.73 -6.00
N SER A 37 -0.56 -8.59 -6.41
CA SER A 37 0.54 -9.46 -6.01
C SER A 37 1.79 -8.65 -5.64
N VAL A 38 2.46 -9.07 -4.57
CA VAL A 38 3.81 -8.60 -4.18
C VAL A 38 4.88 -9.64 -4.44
N HIS A 39 4.47 -10.83 -4.86
CA HIS A 39 5.35 -11.90 -5.26
C HIS A 39 5.57 -11.80 -6.77
N ILE A 40 6.83 -11.67 -7.16
CA ILE A 40 7.25 -11.81 -8.55
C ILE A 40 7.76 -13.24 -8.69
N PRO A 41 7.09 -14.08 -9.50
CA PRO A 41 7.52 -15.45 -9.71
C PRO A 41 8.90 -15.48 -10.37
N GLY A 42 9.70 -16.46 -9.97
CA GLY A 42 10.99 -16.70 -10.62
C GLY A 42 10.81 -17.27 -12.02
N SER A 43 11.85 -17.13 -12.84
CA SER A 43 11.99 -17.77 -14.13
C SER A 43 13.25 -18.67 -14.13
N HIS A 44 13.54 -19.33 -15.24
CA HIS A 44 14.76 -20.14 -15.38
C HIS A 44 16.06 -19.34 -15.17
N SER A 45 16.02 -18.02 -15.31
CA SER A 45 17.18 -17.12 -15.19
C SER A 45 17.12 -16.18 -13.97
N GLN A 46 16.00 -16.12 -13.26
CA GLN A 46 15.81 -15.17 -12.15
C GLN A 46 15.08 -15.84 -10.98
N GLN A 47 15.60 -15.67 -9.78
CA GLN A 47 14.92 -16.13 -8.57
C GLN A 47 13.64 -15.30 -8.33
N ALA A 48 12.64 -15.94 -7.74
CA ALA A 48 11.45 -15.23 -7.28
C ALA A 48 11.83 -14.08 -6.34
N SER A 49 11.15 -12.95 -6.49
CA SER A 49 11.46 -11.74 -5.73
C SER A 49 10.22 -11.12 -5.11
N TYR A 50 10.46 -10.21 -4.17
CA TYR A 50 9.42 -9.46 -3.47
C TYR A 50 9.40 -8.02 -3.95
N LYS A 51 8.23 -7.56 -4.40
CA LYS A 51 7.99 -6.17 -4.83
C LYS A 51 6.91 -5.55 -3.95
N PRO A 52 7.28 -4.75 -2.94
CA PRO A 52 6.34 -4.09 -2.03
C PRO A 52 5.29 -3.24 -2.76
N LEU A 53 4.12 -3.06 -2.16
CA LEU A 53 3.05 -2.25 -2.75
C LEU A 53 3.53 -0.84 -3.08
N MET A 54 4.23 -0.19 -2.14
CA MET A 54 4.73 1.17 -2.37
C MET A 54 5.72 1.28 -3.52
N LYS A 55 6.51 0.23 -3.78
CA LYS A 55 7.35 0.17 -4.97
C LYS A 55 6.51 0.20 -6.24
N GLN A 56 5.44 -0.61 -6.28
CA GLN A 56 4.53 -0.69 -7.43
C GLN A 56 3.84 0.65 -7.68
N VAL A 57 3.33 1.29 -6.63
CA VAL A 57 2.64 2.59 -6.73
C VAL A 57 3.59 3.69 -7.23
N VAL A 58 4.79 3.79 -6.67
CA VAL A 58 5.76 4.83 -7.09
C VAL A 58 6.24 4.59 -8.52
N GLU A 59 6.52 3.34 -8.90
CA GLU A 59 6.89 3.01 -10.28
C GLU A 59 5.76 3.29 -11.27
N GLU A 60 4.49 3.09 -10.88
CA GLU A 60 3.34 3.46 -11.72
C GLU A 60 3.24 4.97 -11.89
N ILE A 61 3.37 5.75 -10.80
CA ILE A 61 3.33 7.21 -10.84
C ILE A 61 4.42 7.79 -11.74
N TYR A 62 5.60 7.16 -11.78
CA TYR A 62 6.72 7.64 -12.59
C TYR A 62 6.98 6.78 -13.82
N ASN A 63 6.00 5.98 -14.24
CA ASN A 63 6.09 5.21 -15.46
C ASN A 63 6.21 6.16 -16.68
N PRO A 64 7.27 6.08 -17.49
CA PRO A 64 7.45 6.97 -18.64
C PRO A 64 6.34 6.82 -19.69
N ASP A 65 5.75 5.64 -19.81
CA ASP A 65 4.68 5.37 -20.77
C ASP A 65 3.34 5.97 -20.33
N ARG A 66 3.24 6.44 -19.08
CA ARG A 66 2.06 7.06 -18.47
C ARG A 66 0.75 6.31 -18.81
N PRO A 67 0.67 4.99 -18.54
CA PRO A 67 -0.58 4.27 -18.72
C PRO A 67 -1.66 4.87 -17.82
N ASP A 68 -2.92 4.78 -18.25
CA ASP A 68 -4.05 5.17 -17.39
C ASP A 68 -4.05 4.25 -16.15
N PRO A 69 -3.83 4.79 -14.93
CA PRO A 69 -3.65 3.95 -13.77
C PRO A 69 -4.97 3.29 -13.38
N ILE A 70 -4.95 1.98 -13.20
CA ILE A 70 -6.16 1.17 -12.97
C ILE A 70 -6.58 1.22 -11.50
N ASP A 71 -5.61 1.11 -10.59
CA ASP A 71 -5.84 1.08 -9.14
C ASP A 71 -5.63 2.45 -8.46
N ILE A 72 -5.10 3.46 -9.18
CA ILE A 72 -4.93 4.83 -8.66
C ILE A 72 -6.05 5.71 -9.19
N GLU A 73 -7.04 5.99 -8.34
CA GLU A 73 -8.19 6.82 -8.71
C GLU A 73 -7.91 8.31 -8.43
N HIS A 74 -8.15 9.14 -9.44
CA HIS A 74 -8.15 10.60 -9.28
C HIS A 74 -9.48 11.06 -8.67
N MET A 75 -9.44 11.42 -7.39
CA MET A 75 -10.57 12.03 -6.68
C MET A 75 -10.52 13.55 -6.83
N SER A 76 -11.40 14.12 -7.66
CA SER A 76 -11.62 15.57 -7.67
C SER A 76 -12.68 15.89 -6.61
N SER A 77 -12.29 16.58 -5.54
CA SER A 77 -13.23 16.95 -4.48
C SER A 77 -14.12 18.12 -4.94
N GLY A 78 -15.42 17.86 -5.13
CA GLY A 78 -16.54 18.75 -4.78
C GLY A 78 -16.74 20.11 -5.48
N LEU A 79 -17.98 20.34 -5.95
CA LEU A 79 -18.59 21.56 -6.52
C LEU A 79 -18.26 21.91 -7.98
N THR A 80 -16.99 21.85 -8.43
CA THR A 80 -16.66 22.19 -9.84
C THR A 80 -17.09 21.13 -10.86
N ASP A 81 -17.23 19.87 -10.45
CA ASP A 81 -17.62 18.78 -11.35
C ASP A 81 -19.10 18.86 -11.75
N LEU A 82 -19.97 19.36 -10.86
CA LEU A 82 -21.39 19.60 -11.15
C LEU A 82 -21.65 20.79 -12.10
N LEU A 83 -20.71 21.74 -12.19
CA LEU A 83 -20.76 22.82 -13.18
C LEU A 83 -20.11 22.40 -14.51
N LYS A 84 -19.15 21.48 -14.46
CA LYS A 84 -18.54 20.89 -15.67
C LYS A 84 -19.50 19.95 -16.38
N THR A 85 -20.38 19.22 -15.71
CA THR A 85 -21.35 18.33 -16.39
C THR A 85 -22.30 19.07 -17.35
N GLY A 86 -22.59 20.35 -17.12
CA GLY A 86 -23.45 21.17 -18.01
C GLY A 86 -22.74 21.80 -19.21
N PHE A 87 -21.41 22.00 -19.14
CA PHE A 87 -20.62 22.66 -20.20
C PHE A 87 -19.52 21.77 -20.82
N SER A 88 -19.27 20.56 -20.31
CA SER A 88 -18.10 19.72 -20.63
C SER A 88 -18.39 18.52 -21.54
N MET A 89 -19.39 18.61 -22.42
CA MET A 89 -19.70 17.49 -23.33
C MET A 89 -18.64 17.27 -24.43
N PHE A 90 -17.56 18.06 -24.52
CA PHE A 90 -16.60 17.99 -25.64
C PHE A 90 -15.12 18.26 -25.33
N MET A 91 -14.66 18.12 -24.08
CA MET A 91 -13.22 18.22 -23.79
C MET A 91 -12.75 16.99 -23.02
N LYS A 92 -12.00 16.11 -23.68
CA LYS A 92 -11.16 15.10 -23.03
C LYS A 92 -10.01 15.85 -22.34
N VAL A 93 -10.31 16.55 -21.24
CA VAL A 93 -9.29 17.13 -20.36
C VAL A 93 -8.56 15.97 -19.71
N SER A 94 -7.28 15.81 -20.04
CA SER A 94 -6.41 14.81 -19.42
C SER A 94 -6.46 14.98 -17.90
N ARG A 95 -6.76 13.90 -17.18
CA ARG A 95 -6.74 13.92 -15.72
C ARG A 95 -5.31 14.28 -15.28
N PRO A 96 -5.13 15.22 -14.33
CA PRO A 96 -3.79 15.57 -13.88
C PRO A 96 -3.11 14.33 -13.31
N HIS A 97 -1.89 14.06 -13.77
CA HIS A 97 -1.13 12.91 -13.30
C HIS A 97 -0.32 13.29 -12.06
N PRO A 98 -0.16 12.41 -11.05
CA PRO A 98 0.61 12.76 -9.85
C PRO A 98 2.05 13.20 -10.18
N SER A 99 2.64 12.69 -11.26
CA SER A 99 3.98 13.11 -11.70
C SER A 99 4.03 14.46 -12.42
N ASP A 100 2.92 15.14 -12.67
CA ASP A 100 2.90 16.49 -13.25
C ASP A 100 3.20 17.57 -12.20
N HIS A 101 3.20 17.22 -10.91
CA HIS A 101 3.41 18.16 -9.81
C HIS A 101 4.84 18.07 -9.23
N PRO A 102 5.39 19.19 -8.70
CA PRO A 102 6.72 19.22 -8.09
C PRO A 102 6.74 18.65 -6.66
N ILE A 103 5.57 18.36 -6.07
CA ILE A 103 5.41 17.82 -4.72
C ILE A 103 4.57 16.54 -4.81
N LEU A 104 5.05 15.45 -4.20
CA LEU A 104 4.33 14.20 -4.03
C LEU A 104 4.01 13.99 -2.55
N VAL A 105 2.71 13.93 -2.21
CA VAL A 105 2.24 13.65 -0.85
C VAL A 105 1.70 12.23 -0.78
N ILE A 106 2.23 11.40 0.12
CA ILE A 106 1.77 10.03 0.37
C ILE A 106 1.29 9.94 1.81
N PHE A 107 0.02 9.61 2.01
CA PHE A 107 -0.55 9.33 3.34
C PHE A 107 -0.86 7.84 3.48
N MET A 108 -0.26 7.18 4.47
CA MET A 108 -0.41 5.74 4.69
C MET A 108 -1.29 5.42 5.91
N VAL A 109 -2.47 4.89 5.62
CA VAL A 109 -3.37 4.31 6.61
C VAL A 109 -2.88 2.91 7.00
N GLY A 110 -2.82 2.60 8.29
CA GLY A 110 -2.31 1.33 8.81
C GLY A 110 -0.81 1.33 9.14
N GLY A 111 -0.09 2.37 8.72
CA GLY A 111 1.30 2.62 9.09
C GLY A 111 2.32 2.27 8.01
N ILE A 112 3.52 2.81 8.16
CA ILE A 112 4.62 2.67 7.19
C ILE A 112 5.92 2.26 7.89
N THR A 113 6.77 1.47 7.22
CA THR A 113 8.11 1.16 7.73
C THR A 113 9.18 2.14 7.24
N VAL A 114 10.28 2.29 7.97
CA VAL A 114 11.43 3.12 7.54
C VAL A 114 12.03 2.62 6.22
N SER A 115 12.03 1.30 5.99
CA SER A 115 12.51 0.71 4.74
C SER A 115 11.67 1.13 3.53
N GLU A 116 10.36 1.24 3.69
CA GLU A 116 9.46 1.76 2.64
C GLU A 116 9.68 3.25 2.41
N VAL A 117 9.81 4.06 3.47
CA VAL A 117 10.15 5.49 3.37
C VAL A 117 11.42 5.69 2.55
N ARG A 118 12.48 4.95 2.88
CA ARG A 118 13.76 5.02 2.16
C ARG A 118 13.59 4.61 0.69
N MET A 119 12.90 3.51 0.44
CA MET A 119 12.66 3.02 -0.93
C MET A 119 11.90 4.04 -1.78
N ILE A 120 10.85 4.66 -1.24
CA ILE A 120 10.09 5.71 -1.93
C ILE A 120 11.03 6.85 -2.29
N LYS A 121 11.81 7.34 -1.32
CA LYS A 121 12.78 8.42 -1.55
C LYS A 121 13.77 8.08 -2.67
N ASP A 122 14.37 6.89 -2.61
CA ASP A 122 15.38 6.44 -3.60
C ASP A 122 14.76 6.28 -5.00
N LEU A 123 13.53 5.75 -5.09
CA LEU A 123 12.80 5.62 -6.35
C LEU A 123 12.44 6.98 -6.95
N VAL A 124 11.90 7.91 -6.15
CA VAL A 124 11.52 9.24 -6.66
C VAL A 124 12.77 10.00 -7.12
N ALA A 125 13.85 9.96 -6.34
CA ALA A 125 15.12 10.60 -6.73
C ALA A 125 15.68 10.05 -8.05
N THR A 126 15.49 8.75 -8.31
CA THR A 126 15.92 8.09 -9.54
C THR A 126 15.06 8.48 -10.75
N HIS A 127 13.73 8.54 -10.58
CA HIS A 127 12.82 8.75 -11.71
C HIS A 127 12.52 10.22 -12.02
N LYS A 128 12.47 11.08 -10.99
CA LYS A 128 12.19 12.51 -11.14
C LYS A 128 12.96 13.32 -10.09
N PRO A 129 14.27 13.59 -10.32
CA PRO A 129 15.05 14.42 -9.42
C PRO A 129 14.45 15.82 -9.30
N GLY A 130 14.48 16.39 -8.09
CA GLY A 130 13.93 17.70 -7.79
C GLY A 130 12.47 17.73 -7.32
N VAL A 131 11.80 16.58 -7.23
CA VAL A 131 10.48 16.46 -6.58
C VAL A 131 10.64 16.43 -5.06
N GLU A 132 9.84 17.23 -4.36
CA GLU A 132 9.70 17.13 -2.91
C GLU A 132 8.71 16.01 -2.55
N VAL A 133 9.08 15.14 -1.62
CA VAL A 133 8.24 14.01 -1.18
C VAL A 133 7.88 14.18 0.28
N ILE A 134 6.59 14.27 0.57
CA ILE A 134 6.03 14.35 1.92
C ILE A 134 5.35 13.03 2.22
N ILE A 135 5.85 12.32 3.23
CA ILE A 135 5.30 11.02 3.65
C ILE A 135 4.69 11.18 5.04
N LEU A 136 3.42 10.83 5.14
CA LEU A 136 2.62 10.85 6.35
C LEU A 136 2.09 9.45 6.62
N SER A 137 1.92 9.07 7.87
CA SER A 137 1.31 7.80 8.24
C SER A 137 0.58 7.90 9.57
N THR A 138 -0.34 6.97 9.77
CA THR A 138 -1.01 6.78 11.07
C THR A 138 -0.06 6.30 12.16
N ILE A 139 0.95 5.50 11.80
CA ILE A 139 1.99 5.00 12.70
C ILE A 139 3.28 4.70 11.91
N LEU A 140 4.43 4.79 12.57
CA LEU A 140 5.69 4.28 12.05
C LEU A 140 5.89 2.84 12.56
N LEU A 141 5.88 1.88 11.65
CA LEU A 141 5.87 0.45 11.97
C LEU A 141 7.29 -0.09 12.17
N THR A 142 7.46 -0.84 13.25
CA THR A 142 8.59 -1.77 13.43
C THR A 142 8.17 -3.19 13.05
N PRO A 143 9.12 -4.11 12.75
CA PRO A 143 8.80 -5.51 12.51
C PRO A 143 7.99 -6.16 13.65
N HIS A 144 8.22 -5.73 14.89
CA HIS A 144 7.48 -6.19 16.05
C HIS A 144 6.01 -5.73 16.01
N ASN A 145 5.77 -4.44 15.75
CA ASN A 145 4.40 -3.91 15.67
C ASN A 145 3.59 -4.58 14.55
N ILE A 146 4.22 -4.93 13.43
CA ILE A 146 3.55 -5.64 12.34
C ILE A 146 3.03 -7.01 12.81
N LEU A 147 3.85 -7.78 13.54
CA LEU A 147 3.44 -9.09 14.06
C LEU A 147 2.31 -8.95 15.09
N GLU A 148 2.39 -7.94 15.95
CA GLU A 148 1.37 -7.66 16.96
C GLU A 148 0.04 -7.22 16.34
N LEU A 149 0.06 -6.31 15.36
CA LEU A 149 -1.13 -5.86 14.63
C LEU A 149 -1.76 -6.99 13.81
N LEU A 150 -0.94 -7.88 13.24
CA LEU A 150 -1.43 -9.01 12.46
C LEU A 150 -1.99 -10.12 13.35
N PHE A 151 -1.34 -10.47 14.46
CA PHE A 151 -1.67 -11.73 15.15
C PHE A 151 -2.16 -11.57 16.58
N ALA A 152 -2.00 -10.41 17.20
CA ALA A 152 -2.34 -10.19 18.60
C ALA A 152 -3.47 -9.17 18.83
N THR A 153 -3.83 -8.36 17.82
CA THR A 153 -4.83 -7.29 17.95
C THR A 153 -6.18 -7.69 17.35
N ASP A 154 -7.28 -7.35 18.02
CA ASP A 154 -8.63 -7.43 17.43
C ASP A 154 -8.79 -6.32 16.37
N ARG A 155 -8.77 -6.71 15.10
CA ARG A 155 -8.79 -5.78 13.95
C ARG A 155 -10.12 -5.02 13.80
N LEU A 156 -11.17 -5.41 14.53
CA LEU A 156 -12.47 -4.75 14.51
C LEU A 156 -12.64 -3.71 15.62
N LYS A 157 -11.69 -3.63 16.55
CA LYS A 157 -11.61 -2.60 17.59
C LYS A 157 -10.15 -2.19 17.73
N PRO A 158 -9.65 -1.24 16.91
CA PRO A 158 -8.38 -0.62 17.25
C PRO A 158 -8.54 -0.05 18.66
N ASP A 159 -7.67 -0.46 19.59
CA ASP A 159 -7.47 0.27 20.85
C ASP A 159 -6.83 1.60 20.48
N ILE A 160 -7.68 2.52 20.02
CA ILE A 160 -7.35 3.92 19.91
C ILE A 160 -7.37 4.39 21.37
N GLY A 161 -6.22 4.26 22.04
CA GLY A 161 -6.01 4.83 23.35
C GLY A 161 -6.15 6.35 23.25
N ILE A 162 -7.36 6.85 23.49
CA ILE A 162 -7.65 8.25 23.81
C ILE A 162 -7.82 8.35 25.32
#